data_AF-A0A2N1J393-F1
#
_entry.id   AF-A0A2N1J393-F1
#
_cell.length_a   1.000
_cell.length_b   1.000
_cell.length_c   1.000
_cell.angle_alpha   90.00
_cell.angle_beta   90.00
_cell.angle_gamma   90.00
#
_symmetry.space_group_name_H-M   'P 1'
#
loop_
_entity.id
_entity.type
_entity.pdbx_description
1 polymer ?
#
loop_
_entity_poly.entity_id
_entity_poly.type
_entity_poly.pdbx_seq_one_letter_code
_entity_poly.pdbx_strand_id
1 'polypeptide(L)'
;MKKLSLSFFKNGPIKLTNDSQFVLEKSIIYEGKSFDLNKCTFICRCGRSKNQPFCEGSHSNARFDTRCKTSKEKFSQTLKNNSLTSKTNELNEPPQLIIKENSPILAKGNITLKIKDIPEIINRRKFNLCRCGSSKYMPFCDCSHSDVEGRYYTF
;
A
#
# COMPACT_ATOMS: atom_id res chain seq x y z
N MET A 1 -15.20 -15.13 2.60
CA MET A 1 -14.89 -14.11 1.57
C MET A 1 -13.38 -13.91 1.51
N LYS A 2 -12.81 -13.69 0.32
CA LYS A 2 -11.39 -13.33 0.17
C LYS A 2 -11.16 -11.94 0.80
N LYS A 3 -10.23 -11.82 1.74
CA LYS A 3 -9.91 -10.61 2.52
C LYS A 3 -8.40 -10.48 2.71
N LEU A 4 -7.89 -9.28 2.46
CA LEU A 4 -6.48 -8.95 2.57
C LEU A 4 -6.28 -7.80 3.55
N SER A 5 -5.45 -8.01 4.57
CA SER A 5 -5.03 -6.97 5.53
C SER A 5 -3.65 -6.42 5.18
N LEU A 6 -3.51 -5.09 5.19
CA LEU A 6 -2.23 -4.39 5.01
C LEU A 6 -1.83 -3.73 6.32
N SER A 7 -0.60 -3.97 6.78
CA SER A 7 -0.02 -3.31 7.95
C SER A 7 1.29 -2.61 7.57
N PHE A 8 1.49 -1.40 8.08
CA PHE A 8 2.59 -0.52 7.66
C PHE A 8 3.66 -0.44 8.75
N PHE A 9 4.90 -0.78 8.40
CA PHE A 9 6.05 -0.62 9.30
C PHE A 9 6.67 0.76 9.12
N LYS A 10 7.15 1.33 10.23
CA LYS A 10 7.91 2.59 10.23
C LYS A 10 9.22 2.37 9.47
N ASN A 11 9.49 3.20 8.46
CA ASN A 11 10.68 3.12 7.59
C ASN A 11 10.87 1.75 6.94
N GLY A 12 9.79 0.96 6.84
CA GLY A 12 9.84 -0.44 6.50
C GLY A 12 8.77 -0.86 5.50
N PRO A 13 8.63 -2.17 5.25
CA PRO A 13 7.71 -2.71 4.25
C PRO A 13 6.22 -2.53 4.59
N ILE A 14 5.34 -2.83 3.63
CA ILE A 14 3.95 -3.21 3.95
C ILE A 14 3.95 -4.71 4.21
N LYS A 15 3.36 -5.16 5.32
CA LYS A 15 2.99 -6.56 5.52
C LYS A 15 1.60 -6.81 4.95
N LEU A 16 1.49 -7.75 4.04
CA LEU A 16 0.24 -8.29 3.53
C LEU A 16 -0.10 -9.52 4.35
N THR A 17 -1.34 -9.62 4.82
CA THR A 17 -1.86 -10.78 5.55
C THR A 17 -3.15 -11.24 4.89
N ASN A 18 -3.19 -12.49 4.49
CA ASN A 18 -4.41 -13.16 4.06
C ASN A 18 -5.23 -13.50 5.30
N ASP A 19 -6.37 -12.84 5.48
CA ASP A 19 -7.31 -13.15 6.57
C ASP A 19 -8.38 -14.16 6.14
N SER A 20 -8.22 -14.76 4.96
CA SER A 20 -9.16 -15.74 4.39
C SER A 20 -8.70 -17.16 4.69
N GLN A 21 -9.64 -18.10 4.67
CA GLN A 21 -9.34 -19.53 4.73
C GLN A 21 -8.77 -20.09 3.41
N PHE A 22 -8.87 -19.32 2.32
CA PHE A 22 -8.43 -19.72 0.97
C PHE A 22 -7.18 -18.97 0.55
N VAL A 23 -6.38 -19.57 -0.34
CA VAL A 23 -5.25 -18.88 -0.98
C VAL A 23 -5.77 -17.70 -1.81
N LEU A 24 -5.11 -16.54 -1.66
CA LEU A 24 -5.40 -15.38 -2.48
C LEU A 24 -4.57 -15.44 -3.76
N GLU A 25 -5.12 -16.11 -4.76
CA GLU A 25 -4.56 -16.20 -6.10
C GLU A 25 -4.43 -14.82 -6.75
N LYS A 26 -3.32 -14.57 -7.44
CA LYS A 26 -3.02 -13.33 -8.17
C LYS A 26 -3.27 -12.07 -7.33
N SER A 27 -2.98 -12.15 -6.03
CA SER A 27 -3.22 -11.08 -5.07
C SER A 27 -2.12 -10.03 -5.08
N ILE A 28 -0.96 -10.35 -5.65
CA ILE A 28 0.15 -9.41 -5.81
C ILE A 28 0.49 -9.40 -7.30
N ILE A 29 0.44 -8.24 -7.93
CA ILE A 29 0.78 -8.05 -9.34
C ILE A 29 1.94 -7.06 -9.39
N TYR A 30 3.07 -7.49 -9.95
CA TYR A 30 4.27 -6.67 -10.12
C TYR A 30 4.79 -6.76 -11.55
N GLU A 31 4.82 -5.62 -12.25
CA GLU A 31 5.19 -5.55 -13.68
C GLU A 31 4.49 -6.63 -14.53
N GLY A 32 3.20 -6.83 -14.30
CA GLY A 32 2.38 -7.83 -15.00
C GLY A 32 2.54 -9.27 -14.50
N LYS A 33 3.53 -9.58 -13.65
CA LYS A 33 3.69 -10.89 -13.01
C LYS A 33 2.78 -11.00 -11.79
N SER A 34 2.02 -12.09 -11.69
CA SER A 34 1.12 -12.34 -10.57
C SER A 34 1.71 -13.34 -9.58
N PHE A 35 1.51 -13.08 -8.29
CA PHE A 35 1.90 -13.96 -7.19
C PHE A 35 0.70 -14.23 -6.28
N ASP A 36 0.69 -15.43 -5.73
CA ASP A 36 -0.34 -15.87 -4.80
C ASP A 36 0.09 -15.58 -3.37
N LEU A 37 -0.90 -15.37 -2.49
CA LEU A 37 -0.67 -15.15 -1.08
C LEU A 37 -1.39 -16.21 -0.27
N ASN A 38 -0.61 -17.08 0.36
CA ASN A 38 -1.13 -18.10 1.25
C ASN A 38 -1.43 -17.51 2.65
N LYS A 39 -0.40 -17.04 3.37
CA LYS A 39 -0.54 -16.51 4.74
C LYS A 39 -0.18 -15.03 4.85
N CYS A 40 1.09 -14.70 4.71
CA CYS A 40 1.55 -13.32 4.75
C CYS A 40 2.86 -13.15 3.98
N THR A 41 3.10 -11.93 3.50
CA THR A 41 4.37 -11.55 2.88
C THR A 41 4.67 -10.08 3.13
N PHE A 42 5.89 -9.64 2.83
CA PHE A 42 6.33 -8.26 3.00
C PHE A 42 6.66 -7.65 1.64
N ILE A 43 6.00 -6.54 1.33
CA ILE A 43 6.22 -5.79 0.08
C ILE A 43 7.16 -4.63 0.35
N CYS A 44 8.19 -4.53 -0.50
CA CYS A 44 9.15 -3.45 -0.46
C CYS A 44 8.47 -2.11 -0.74
N ARG A 45 8.78 -1.11 0.10
CA ARG A 45 8.42 0.28 -0.13
C ARG A 45 9.60 1.19 -0.40
N CYS A 46 10.77 0.86 0.13
CA CYS A 46 11.96 1.72 0.04
C CYS A 46 12.67 1.69 -1.32
N GLY A 47 12.29 0.75 -2.21
CA GLY A 47 12.91 0.55 -3.52
C GLY A 47 14.32 -0.03 -3.52
N ARG A 48 14.86 -0.45 -2.35
CA ARG A 48 16.22 -0.99 -2.22
C ARG A 48 16.30 -2.52 -2.16
N SER A 49 15.17 -3.22 -2.22
CA SER A 49 15.18 -4.68 -2.28
C SER A 49 15.74 -5.14 -3.63
N LYS A 50 16.58 -6.16 -3.63
CA LYS A 50 17.03 -6.91 -4.82
C LYS A 50 16.00 -7.96 -5.22
N ASN A 51 15.21 -8.45 -4.27
CA ASN A 51 14.11 -9.39 -4.50
C ASN A 51 12.75 -8.69 -4.68
N GLN A 52 12.66 -7.65 -5.52
CA GLN A 52 11.39 -6.95 -5.74
C GLN A 52 10.33 -7.87 -6.36
N PRO A 53 9.04 -7.71 -6.00
CA PRO A 53 8.45 -6.65 -5.18
C PRO A 53 8.57 -6.88 -3.67
N PHE A 54 9.18 -8.00 -3.26
CA PHE A 54 9.26 -8.41 -1.87
C PHE A 54 10.35 -7.64 -1.11
N CYS A 55 10.19 -7.54 0.20
CA CYS A 55 11.18 -6.93 1.07
C CYS A 55 12.12 -8.00 1.64
N GLU A 56 13.42 -7.82 1.44
CA GLU A 56 14.47 -8.71 1.97
C GLU A 56 15.26 -8.09 3.15
N GLY A 57 14.82 -6.95 3.68
CA GLY A 57 15.49 -6.26 4.79
C GLY A 57 16.37 -5.08 4.41
N SER A 58 16.65 -4.86 3.11
CA SER A 58 17.46 -3.72 2.60
C SER A 58 16.94 -2.32 3.01
N HIS A 59 15.72 -2.23 3.54
CA HIS A 59 15.16 -1.00 4.08
C HIS A 59 15.89 -0.48 5.33
N SER A 60 16.54 -1.34 6.12
CA SER A 60 17.27 -0.90 7.32
C SER A 60 18.43 0.04 7.01
N ASN A 61 19.05 -0.14 5.84
CA ASN A 61 20.11 0.73 5.32
C ASN A 61 19.57 1.77 4.32
N ALA A 62 18.28 1.72 4.00
CA ALA A 62 17.65 2.73 3.17
C ALA A 62 17.34 3.95 4.04
N ARG A 63 17.67 5.15 3.56
CA ARG A 63 17.21 6.41 4.16
C ARG A 63 15.73 6.69 3.85
N PHE A 64 14.89 5.66 3.97
CA PHE A 64 13.47 5.71 3.67
C PHE A 64 12.71 6.24 4.88
N ASP A 65 12.21 7.46 4.78
CA ASP A 65 11.43 8.12 5.83
C ASP A 65 9.94 7.94 5.57
N THR A 66 9.24 7.26 6.47
CA THR A 66 7.77 7.07 6.37
C THR A 66 6.97 7.93 7.32
N ARG A 67 7.57 8.98 7.91
CA ARG A 67 6.84 9.85 8.82
C ARG A 67 5.73 10.58 8.06
N CYS A 68 4.52 10.54 8.62
CA CYS A 68 3.45 11.42 8.18
C CYS A 68 3.86 12.86 8.55
N LYS A 69 3.87 13.77 7.57
CA LYS A 69 4.30 15.16 7.75
C LYS A 69 3.14 16.11 8.05
N THR A 70 1.91 15.58 8.18
CA THR A 70 0.70 16.34 8.51
C THR A 70 0.17 16.00 9.92
N SER A 71 -0.66 16.87 10.49
CA SER A 71 -1.29 16.62 11.80
C SER A 71 -2.33 15.50 11.72
N LYS A 72 -2.53 14.79 12.83
CA LYS A 72 -3.51 13.68 12.93
C LYS A 72 -4.93 14.15 12.60
N GLU A 73 -5.32 15.38 12.98
CA GLU A 73 -6.66 15.90 12.68
C GLU A 73 -6.84 16.16 11.18
N LYS A 74 -5.87 16.84 10.53
CA LYS A 74 -5.91 17.11 9.09
C LYS A 74 -5.92 15.82 8.29
N PHE A 75 -5.09 14.86 8.69
CA PHE A 75 -5.06 13.52 8.08
C PHE A 75 -6.42 12.82 8.13
N SER A 76 -7.05 12.79 9.30
CA SER A 76 -8.35 12.16 9.52
C SER A 76 -9.47 12.87 8.74
N GLN A 77 -9.42 14.20 8.66
CA GLN A 77 -10.36 15.00 7.87
C GLN A 77 -10.18 14.78 6.37
N THR A 78 -8.95 14.77 5.85
CA THR A 78 -8.67 14.45 4.43
C THR A 78 -9.14 13.05 4.05
N LEU A 79 -8.97 12.06 4.94
CA LEU A 79 -9.49 10.71 4.70
C LEU A 79 -11.02 10.67 4.65
N LYS A 80 -11.71 11.40 5.53
CA LYS A 80 -13.17 11.51 5.54
C LYS A 80 -13.72 12.31 4.35
N ASN A 81 -13.05 13.38 3.94
CA ASN A 81 -13.53 14.29 2.89
C ASN A 81 -13.29 13.74 1.48
N ASN A 82 -12.22 12.98 1.27
CA ASN A 82 -11.99 12.28 0.00
C ASN A 82 -12.85 11.02 -0.17
N SER A 83 -13.84 10.78 0.71
CA SER A 83 -14.81 9.69 0.54
C SER A 83 -15.86 10.10 -0.47
N LEU A 84 -15.42 10.27 -1.71
CA LEU A 84 -16.29 10.49 -2.85
C LEU A 84 -16.04 9.43 -3.91
N THR A 85 -17.09 8.63 -4.08
CA THR A 85 -17.40 7.74 -5.21
C THR A 85 -16.66 6.41 -5.26
N SER A 86 -17.32 5.38 -4.72
CA SER A 86 -17.53 4.19 -5.54
C SER A 86 -19.04 4.01 -5.69
N LYS A 87 -19.60 4.72 -6.68
CA LYS A 87 -20.82 4.22 -7.34
C LYS A 87 -20.46 2.87 -7.97
N THR A 88 -21.41 1.93 -7.88
CA THR A 88 -21.57 0.65 -8.61
C THR A 88 -20.73 -0.59 -8.21
N ASN A 89 -21.45 -1.60 -7.69
CA ASN A 89 -21.40 -3.03 -8.07
C ASN A 89 -20.09 -3.86 -8.09
N GLU A 90 -19.01 -3.49 -7.38
CA GLU A 90 -17.81 -4.36 -7.27
C GLU A 90 -17.78 -5.23 -5.99
N LEU A 91 -18.88 -5.89 -5.60
CA LEU A 91 -18.93 -6.67 -4.34
C LEU A 91 -18.07 -7.95 -4.35
N ASN A 92 -17.58 -8.37 -5.53
CA ASN A 92 -16.90 -9.67 -5.71
C ASN A 92 -15.49 -9.58 -6.30
N GLU A 93 -14.87 -8.39 -6.40
CA GLU A 93 -13.50 -8.33 -6.88
C GLU A 93 -12.52 -8.93 -5.86
N PRO A 94 -11.63 -9.85 -6.27
CA PRO A 94 -10.62 -10.40 -5.37
C PRO A 94 -9.68 -9.28 -4.90
N PRO A 95 -9.23 -9.31 -3.63
CA PRO A 95 -8.28 -8.33 -3.15
C PRO A 95 -6.94 -8.47 -3.88
N GLN A 96 -6.45 -7.36 -4.44
CA GLN A 96 -5.22 -7.30 -5.21
C GLN A 96 -4.37 -6.09 -4.84
N LEU A 97 -3.06 -6.30 -4.84
CA LEU A 97 -2.05 -5.27 -4.75
C LEU A 97 -1.30 -5.19 -6.07
N ILE A 98 -1.38 -4.06 -6.74
CA ILE A 98 -0.76 -3.81 -8.05
C ILE A 98 0.40 -2.84 -7.87
N ILE A 99 1.55 -3.24 -8.36
CA ILE A 99 2.82 -2.54 -8.25
C ILE A 99 3.35 -2.42 -9.68
N LYS A 100 3.46 -1.20 -10.17
CA LYS A 100 4.05 -0.92 -11.49
C LYS A 100 5.25 -0.02 -11.34
N GLU A 101 6.04 0.07 -12.40
CA GLU A 101 7.14 1.00 -12.48
C GLU A 101 6.62 2.44 -12.40
N ASN A 102 7.33 3.28 -11.62
CA ASN A 102 7.03 4.71 -11.48
C ASN A 102 5.62 5.06 -10.98
N SER A 103 4.89 4.10 -10.43
CA SER A 103 3.55 4.29 -9.89
C SER A 103 3.50 4.21 -8.36
N PRO A 104 2.47 4.75 -7.71
CA PRO A 104 2.10 4.33 -6.37
C PRO A 104 1.70 2.83 -6.37
N ILE A 105 1.66 2.23 -5.18
CA ILE A 105 1.12 0.88 -5.01
C ILE A 105 -0.41 1.00 -4.97
N LEU A 106 -1.11 0.36 -5.91
CA LEU A 106 -2.57 0.34 -5.97
C LEU A 106 -3.11 -0.89 -5.24
N ALA A 107 -3.79 -0.68 -4.12
CA ALA A 107 -4.50 -1.73 -3.41
C ALA A 107 -5.99 -1.68 -3.79
N LYS A 108 -6.57 -2.76 -4.30
CA LYS A 108 -7.98 -2.82 -4.70
C LYS A 108 -8.72 -4.07 -4.20
N GLY A 109 -10.05 -4.01 -4.11
CA GLY A 109 -10.92 -5.09 -3.67
C GLY A 109 -11.19 -5.05 -2.16
N ASN A 110 -11.46 -6.22 -1.58
CA ASN A 110 -11.78 -6.36 -0.14
C ASN A 110 -10.51 -6.28 0.73
N ILE A 111 -10.06 -5.05 0.99
CA ILE A 111 -8.82 -4.76 1.71
C ILE A 111 -9.09 -4.02 3.02
N THR A 112 -8.42 -4.44 4.09
CA THR A 112 -8.41 -3.75 5.38
C THR A 112 -7.05 -3.11 5.63
N LEU A 113 -7.02 -1.81 5.91
CA LEU A 113 -5.79 -1.09 6.26
C LEU A 113 -5.65 -1.02 7.78
N LYS A 114 -4.57 -1.62 8.32
CA LYS A 114 -4.18 -1.53 9.72
C LYS A 114 -3.10 -0.46 9.87
N ILE A 115 -3.51 0.77 10.11
CA ILE A 115 -2.62 1.91 10.33
C ILE A 115 -2.61 2.24 11.83
N LYS A 116 -1.41 2.38 12.40
CA LYS A 116 -1.26 2.76 13.81
C LYS A 116 -1.90 4.15 14.04
N ASP A 117 -2.67 4.28 15.11
CA ASP A 117 -3.36 5.50 15.53
C ASP A 117 -4.58 5.93 14.68
N ILE A 118 -5.06 5.07 13.76
CA ILE A 118 -6.22 5.38 12.91
C ILE A 118 -7.26 4.28 13.06
N PRO A 119 -8.50 4.60 13.46
CA PRO A 119 -9.56 3.60 13.55
C PRO A 119 -9.85 3.01 12.16
N GLU A 120 -10.14 1.71 12.10
CA GLU A 120 -10.27 0.88 10.89
C GLU A 120 -11.38 1.32 9.89
N ILE A 121 -12.03 2.45 10.13
CA ILE A 121 -13.17 2.94 9.36
C ILE A 121 -12.68 3.68 8.11
N ILE A 122 -12.11 2.94 7.16
CA ILE A 122 -11.92 3.43 5.80
C ILE A 122 -12.70 2.51 4.86
N ASN A 123 -13.96 2.87 4.59
CA ASN A 123 -14.84 2.13 3.68
C ASN A 123 -14.49 2.41 2.21
N ARG A 124 -13.23 2.20 1.82
CA ARG A 124 -12.77 2.28 0.43
C ARG A 124 -12.31 0.92 -0.04
N ARG A 125 -12.61 0.63 -1.30
CA ARG A 125 -12.16 -0.59 -1.99
C ARG A 125 -10.91 -0.37 -2.83
N LYS A 126 -10.43 0.87 -2.96
CA LYS A 126 -9.27 1.22 -3.76
C LYS A 126 -8.41 2.24 -3.01
N PHE A 127 -7.11 2.01 -2.94
CA PHE A 127 -6.13 2.84 -2.24
C PHE A 127 -4.87 3.01 -3.07
N ASN A 128 -4.40 4.25 -3.18
CA ASN A 128 -3.06 4.55 -3.70
C ASN A 128 -2.13 4.73 -2.51
N LEU A 129 -1.15 3.85 -2.37
CA LEU A 129 -0.19 3.84 -1.27
C LEU A 129 1.14 4.42 -1.74
N CYS A 130 1.73 5.27 -0.90
CA CYS A 130 3.01 5.90 -1.18
C CYS A 130 4.13 4.87 -1.17
N ARG A 131 4.91 4.90 -2.24
CA ARG A 131 6.18 4.16 -2.39
C ARG A 131 7.40 5.08 -2.43
N CYS A 132 7.26 6.33 -2.87
CA CYS A 132 8.40 7.23 -3.10
C CYS A 132 9.08 7.79 -1.84
N GLY A 133 8.42 7.79 -0.68
CA GLY A 133 8.99 8.41 0.53
C GLY A 133 8.61 9.88 0.75
N SER A 134 8.03 10.55 -0.25
CA SER A 134 7.84 12.00 -0.21
C SER A 134 6.46 12.47 0.23
N SER A 135 5.48 11.55 0.32
CA SER A 135 4.11 11.93 0.63
C SER A 135 3.99 12.58 2.01
N LYS A 136 3.21 13.66 2.07
CA LYS A 136 2.84 14.32 3.33
C LYS A 136 1.81 13.52 4.11
N TYR A 137 1.08 12.64 3.44
CA TYR A 137 -0.03 11.83 3.96
C TYR A 137 0.30 10.32 4.00
N MET A 138 1.56 9.97 4.28
CA MET A 138 1.97 8.60 4.54
C MET A 138 0.98 7.85 5.46
N PRO A 139 0.52 6.65 5.09
CA PRO A 139 1.01 5.78 4.00
C PRO A 139 0.36 6.00 2.62
N PHE A 140 -0.52 6.97 2.44
CA PHE A 140 -1.23 7.23 1.18
C PHE A 140 -0.37 8.05 0.21
N CYS A 141 -0.65 7.92 -1.09
CA CYS A 141 -0.05 8.76 -2.12
C CYS A 141 -0.86 10.05 -2.31
N ASP A 142 -0.18 11.19 -2.33
CA ASP A 142 -0.71 12.55 -2.57
C ASP A 142 -0.12 13.17 -3.84
N CYS A 143 0.34 12.33 -4.76
CA CYS A 143 1.02 12.73 -6.00
C CYS A 143 2.33 13.51 -5.82
N SER A 144 2.84 13.70 -4.60
CA SER A 144 4.16 14.32 -4.37
C SER A 144 5.34 13.51 -4.92
N HIS A 145 5.09 12.36 -5.56
CA HIS A 145 6.12 11.69 -6.33
C HIS A 145 6.49 12.54 -7.55
N SER A 146 5.53 13.13 -8.29
CA SER A 146 5.80 13.90 -9.51
C SER A 146 6.87 15.00 -9.37
N ASP A 147 7.05 15.54 -8.17
CA ASP A 147 7.99 16.63 -7.86
C ASP A 147 9.39 16.12 -7.40
N VAL A 148 9.60 14.81 -7.33
CA VAL A 148 10.85 14.20 -6.83
C VAL A 148 11.67 13.71 -8.01
N GLU A 149 12.81 14.36 -8.28
CA GLU A 149 13.80 13.86 -9.23
C GLU A 149 14.66 12.75 -8.57
N GLY A 150 14.74 11.57 -9.19
CA GLY A 150 15.70 10.53 -8.84
C GLY A 150 15.22 9.31 -8.02
N ARG A 151 16.18 8.40 -7.77
CA ARG A 151 16.10 6.94 -7.50
C ARG A 151 15.39 6.45 -6.22
N TYR A 152 14.29 7.06 -5.80
CA TYR A 152 13.39 6.46 -4.79
C TYR A 152 12.12 5.86 -5.41
N TYR A 153 12.01 5.96 -6.74
CA TYR A 153 11.21 5.07 -7.53
C TYR A 153 11.94 3.73 -7.64
N THR A 154 11.24 2.64 -7.39
CA THR A 154 11.36 1.53 -8.32
C THR A 154 10.66 2.06 -9.58
N PHE A 155 11.32 2.47 -10.65
CA PHE A 155 12.63 2.09 -11.18
C PHE A 155 13.30 3.34 -11.76
#